data_AF-A0AA35XLG3-F1
#
_entry.id   AF-A0AA35XLG3-F1
#
_cell.length_a   1.000
_cell.length_b   1.000
_cell.length_c   1.000
_cell.angle_alpha   90.00
_cell.angle_beta   90.00
_cell.angle_gamma   90.00
#
_symmetry.space_group_name_H-M   'P 1'
#
loop_
_entity.id
_entity.type
_entity.pdbx_description
1 polymer ?
#
loop_
_entity_poly.entity_id
_entity_poly.type
_entity_poly.pdbx_seq_one_letter_code
_entity_poly.pdbx_strand_id
1 'polypeptide(L)'
;VSSGDEDYPFVEEPSDDFFCPVTTGVLLHPHLTSCCGNHISEEAACRIQRERGACPLCKKKDWSTMFSKHFKRQVNSLRVFCHHEDRGCGWQGELAAFHPHVSSCPMRDGPPMTELLKLPLYREAETGAFPSLSGAISPHSSAFGTVLRVNKTQPPPLATAVPHALPPVVKPRKRTAKCHRKKAAPCGMVRGSATTDGRFAYFTPLGSNSVYQYECSTEKWEELSCPYENSGLVIINRELTAVGGVDGSRRTNKLYTLQKIKGVNKYPPMNTARSHTAVVKTSDGEYLIVIGGCACNDSDDWTATVELFQVRSRRWYKLTDLPQPLVYPSATLCGGQLNVIGTGANGYSCSLATLPSSDQPITSPLTLFWMPLPPLPVRESTAATLCGKLVLIGGRRGGSSSVNPIHKLVDGQWVKISSMTSGRYCCLVASTSPDKIIIVGGYDEFLLNSVEECVVV
;
A
#
# COMPACT_ATOMS: atom_id res chain seq x y z
N VAL A 1 13.33 6.82 1.14
CA VAL A 1 13.48 7.03 2.60
C VAL A 1 14.23 8.33 2.71
N SER A 2 13.58 9.32 3.29
CA SER A 2 14.18 10.57 3.71
C SER A 2 15.40 10.26 4.56
N SER A 3 16.59 10.62 4.09
CA SER A 3 17.78 10.72 4.94
C SER A 3 18.29 12.16 4.94
N GLY A 4 17.43 13.04 5.43
CA GLY A 4 17.82 14.33 5.97
C GLY A 4 16.91 14.58 7.17
N ASP A 5 17.49 14.74 8.34
CA ASP A 5 16.88 15.27 9.57
C ASP A 5 15.97 14.33 10.40
N GLU A 6 16.41 13.09 10.67
CA GLU A 6 16.03 12.47 11.95
C GLU A 6 17.06 12.89 12.99
N ASP A 7 16.69 13.86 13.84
CA ASP A 7 17.48 14.27 15.00
C ASP A 7 17.37 13.21 16.09
N TYR A 8 18.48 12.54 16.39
CA TYR A 8 18.56 11.56 17.47
C TYR A 8 19.01 12.23 18.77
N PRO A 9 18.27 12.08 19.88
CA PRO A 9 18.68 12.65 21.16
C PRO A 9 19.76 11.77 21.78
N PHE A 10 21.03 12.04 21.46
CA PHE A 10 22.15 11.26 21.97
C PHE A 10 22.35 11.46 23.48
N VAL A 11 22.69 10.37 24.17
CA VAL A 11 23.07 10.39 25.59
C VAL A 11 24.41 11.08 25.80
N GLU A 12 25.33 10.87 24.85
CA GLU A 12 26.65 11.50 24.80
C GLU A 12 26.87 11.99 23.37
N GLU A 13 27.47 13.17 23.21
CA GLU A 13 27.75 13.72 21.88
C GLU A 13 28.66 12.76 21.09
N PRO A 14 28.18 12.20 19.97
CA PRO A 14 28.97 11.28 19.18
C PRO A 14 30.04 12.04 18.38
N SER A 15 31.15 11.36 18.09
CA SER A 15 32.21 11.90 17.23
C SER A 15 31.68 12.27 15.84
N ASP A 16 32.21 13.35 15.27
CA ASP A 16 31.92 13.83 13.91
C ASP A 16 32.07 12.73 12.84
N ASP A 17 32.93 11.72 13.07
CA ASP A 17 33.12 10.58 12.16
C ASP A 17 31.83 9.77 11.95
N PHE A 18 30.88 9.81 12.89
CA PHE A 18 29.59 9.11 12.77
C PHE A 18 28.57 9.86 11.92
N PHE A 19 28.87 11.06 11.46
CA PHE A 19 28.00 11.87 10.62
C PHE A 19 28.52 11.90 9.18
N CYS A 20 27.59 12.01 8.23
CA CYS A 20 27.96 12.14 6.85
C CYS A 20 28.50 13.56 6.59
N PRO A 21 29.71 13.72 6.02
CA PRO A 21 30.24 15.05 5.69
C PRO A 21 29.46 15.79 4.59
N VAL A 22 28.52 15.12 3.92
CA VAL A 22 27.75 15.65 2.79
C VAL A 22 26.31 15.93 3.18
N THR A 23 25.68 15.05 3.94
CA THR A 23 24.25 15.17 4.34
C THR A 23 24.07 15.55 5.80
N THR A 24 25.17 15.70 6.56
CA THR A 24 25.23 16.04 7.99
C THR A 24 24.48 15.12 8.95
N GLY A 25 23.66 14.18 8.45
CA GLY A 25 22.97 13.18 9.24
C GLY A 25 23.84 12.00 9.65
N VAL A 26 23.36 11.27 10.65
CA VAL A 26 24.00 10.06 11.20
C VAL A 26 24.15 8.99 10.13
N LEU A 27 25.31 8.33 10.09
CA LEU A 27 25.66 7.32 9.10
C LEU A 27 25.00 5.95 9.39
N LEU A 28 23.67 5.87 9.36
CA LEU A 28 22.92 4.61 9.51
C LEU A 28 23.22 3.59 8.39
N HIS A 29 23.58 4.11 7.22
CA HIS A 29 24.00 3.36 6.05
C HIS A 29 25.38 3.85 5.56
N PRO A 30 26.47 3.48 6.26
CA PRO A 30 27.80 4.01 5.97
C PRO A 30 28.44 3.32 4.76
N HIS A 31 28.82 4.11 3.77
CA HIS A 31 29.49 3.68 2.55
C HIS A 31 30.95 4.15 2.54
N LEU A 32 31.89 3.21 2.60
CA LEU A 32 33.32 3.44 2.53
C LEU A 32 33.75 3.77 1.10
N THR A 33 34.37 4.91 0.90
CA THR A 33 34.89 5.34 -0.41
C THR A 33 36.18 4.61 -0.79
N SER A 34 36.27 4.10 -2.02
CA SER A 34 37.46 3.37 -2.50
C SER A 34 38.68 4.26 -2.71
N CYS A 35 38.48 5.58 -2.78
CA CYS A 35 39.50 6.55 -3.18
C CYS A 35 40.27 7.17 -2.01
N CYS A 36 39.61 7.43 -0.87
CA CYS A 36 40.18 8.04 0.32
C CYS A 36 39.85 7.30 1.62
N GLY A 37 39.01 6.25 1.60
CA GLY A 37 38.75 5.43 2.77
C GLY A 37 37.85 6.10 3.83
N ASN A 38 37.16 7.19 3.48
CA ASN A 38 36.20 7.84 4.37
C ASN A 38 34.78 7.34 4.12
N HIS A 39 33.91 7.49 5.12
CA HIS A 39 32.50 7.09 5.05
C HIS A 39 31.60 8.25 4.64
N ILE A 40 30.63 7.95 3.77
CA ILE A 40 29.54 8.85 3.41
C ILE A 40 28.22 8.08 3.47
N SER A 41 27.08 8.78 3.53
CA SER A 41 25.77 8.13 3.50
C SER A 41 25.52 7.49 2.14
N GLU A 42 24.74 6.42 2.12
CA GLU A 42 24.29 5.76 0.88
C GLU A 42 23.58 6.76 -0.06
N GLU A 43 22.78 7.68 0.50
CA GLU A 43 22.13 8.75 -0.26
C GLU A 43 23.15 9.68 -0.92
N ALA A 44 24.14 10.18 -0.17
CA ALA A 44 25.19 11.03 -0.72
C ALA A 44 25.98 10.32 -1.82
N ALA A 45 26.33 9.05 -1.60
CA ALA A 45 27.04 8.24 -2.57
C ALA A 45 26.24 8.08 -3.86
N CYS A 46 24.98 7.68 -3.76
CA CYS A 46 24.10 7.47 -4.91
C CYS A 46 23.87 8.77 -5.69
N ARG A 47 23.63 9.89 -4.99
CA ARG A 47 23.41 11.20 -5.62
C ARG A 47 24.62 11.63 -6.45
N ILE A 48 25.80 11.62 -5.85
CA ILE A 48 27.04 12.10 -6.51
C ILE A 48 27.43 11.18 -7.66
N GLN A 49 27.25 9.85 -7.53
CA GLN A 49 27.54 8.91 -8.61
C GLN A 49 26.60 9.08 -9.82
N ARG A 50 25.32 9.37 -9.60
CA ARG A 50 24.35 9.65 -10.69
C ARG A 50 24.71 10.92 -11.46
N GLU A 51 25.19 11.93 -10.76
CA GLU A 51 25.63 13.21 -11.33
C GLU A 51 27.01 13.12 -12.00
N ARG A 52 27.65 11.94 -12.00
CA ARG A 52 29.05 11.74 -12.42
C ARG A 52 30.03 12.67 -11.69
N GLY A 53 29.72 12.98 -10.43
CA GLY A 53 30.52 13.83 -9.57
C GLY A 53 31.79 13.14 -9.07
N ALA A 54 32.82 13.93 -8.83
CA ALA A 54 34.03 13.46 -8.15
C ALA A 54 33.74 13.17 -6.67
N CYS A 55 34.58 12.35 -6.03
CA CYS A 55 34.47 12.07 -4.60
C CYS A 55 34.35 13.39 -3.82
N PRO A 56 33.33 13.55 -2.95
CA PRO A 56 33.09 14.81 -2.24
C PRO A 56 34.24 15.19 -1.29
N LEU A 57 35.04 14.21 -0.86
CA LEU A 57 36.08 14.39 0.13
C LEU A 57 37.47 14.61 -0.47
N CYS A 58 37.82 13.86 -1.54
CA CYS A 58 39.16 13.90 -2.12
C CYS A 58 39.20 14.31 -3.60
N LYS A 59 38.04 14.64 -4.20
CA LYS A 59 37.88 15.12 -5.58
C LYS A 59 38.43 14.18 -6.68
N LYS A 60 38.68 12.90 -6.38
CA LYS A 60 39.03 11.89 -7.40
C LYS A 60 37.79 11.53 -8.22
N LYS A 61 37.94 11.44 -9.55
CA LYS A 61 36.85 11.10 -10.49
C LYS A 61 36.55 9.61 -10.51
N ASP A 62 37.56 8.77 -10.40
CA ASP A 62 37.41 7.32 -10.33
C ASP A 62 37.29 6.89 -8.88
N TRP A 63 36.07 6.68 -8.43
CA TRP A 63 35.78 6.21 -7.09
C TRP A 63 34.50 5.37 -7.06
N SER A 64 34.48 4.41 -6.16
CA SER A 64 33.32 3.57 -5.86
C SER A 64 33.10 3.58 -4.35
N THR A 65 32.00 2.97 -3.91
CA THR A 65 31.75 2.80 -2.48
C THR A 65 31.42 1.35 -2.15
N MET A 66 31.70 0.96 -0.92
CA MET A 66 31.31 -0.32 -0.35
C MET A 66 30.66 -0.11 1.00
N PHE A 67 29.54 -0.79 1.24
CA PHE A 67 28.84 -0.72 2.52
C PHE A 67 29.72 -1.27 3.65
N SER A 68 29.93 -0.47 4.70
CA SER A 68 30.79 -0.83 5.83
C SER A 68 29.97 -1.43 6.97
N LYS A 69 29.88 -2.77 7.00
CA LYS A 69 29.22 -3.50 8.09
C LYS A 69 29.86 -3.25 9.46
N HIS A 70 31.19 -3.08 9.50
CA HIS A 70 31.92 -2.79 10.73
C HIS A 70 31.52 -1.42 11.29
N PHE A 71 31.57 -0.38 10.45
CA PHE A 71 31.22 0.97 10.86
C PHE A 71 29.75 1.10 11.27
N LYS A 72 28.85 0.38 10.58
CA LYS A 72 27.42 0.31 10.97
C LYS A 72 27.23 -0.18 12.41
N ARG A 73 28.02 -1.16 12.86
CA ARG A 73 27.92 -1.67 14.24
C ARG A 73 28.35 -0.61 15.25
N GLN A 74 29.35 0.21 14.92
CA GLN A 74 29.81 1.30 15.77
C GLN A 74 28.75 2.40 15.87
N VAL A 75 28.17 2.84 14.74
CA VAL A 75 27.05 3.81 14.72
C VAL A 75 25.86 3.28 15.52
N ASN A 76 25.52 2.01 15.35
CA ASN A 76 24.41 1.37 16.07
C ASN A 76 24.62 1.25 17.58
N SER A 77 25.87 1.29 18.06
CA SER A 77 26.20 1.24 19.49
C SER A 77 26.11 2.60 20.19
N LEU A 78 25.91 3.68 19.43
CA LEU A 78 25.68 5.00 20.01
C LEU A 78 24.45 4.96 20.92
N ARG A 79 24.51 5.65 22.06
CA ARG A 79 23.42 5.66 23.03
C ARG A 79 22.52 6.86 22.79
N VAL A 80 21.21 6.62 22.81
CA VAL A 80 20.17 7.63 22.59
C VAL A 80 19.06 7.51 23.62
N PHE A 81 18.44 8.65 23.94
CA PHE A 81 17.21 8.74 24.72
C PHE A 81 16.00 8.43 23.84
N CYS A 82 14.85 8.19 24.48
CA CYS A 82 13.58 8.17 23.78
C CYS A 82 13.17 9.60 23.35
N HIS A 83 12.54 9.75 22.18
CA HIS A 83 11.89 11.01 21.76
C HIS A 83 10.76 11.49 22.71
N HIS A 84 10.35 10.65 23.66
CA HIS A 84 9.30 10.95 24.64
C HIS A 84 9.85 11.05 26.07
N GLU A 85 11.14 11.35 26.23
CA GLU A 85 11.76 11.62 27.53
C GLU A 85 11.06 12.78 28.26
N ASP A 86 10.68 13.82 27.52
CA ASP A 86 9.87 14.96 27.98
C ASP A 86 8.50 14.54 28.58
N ARG A 87 7.95 13.41 28.11
CA ARG A 87 6.70 12.80 28.60
C ARG A 87 6.93 11.76 29.70
N GLY A 88 8.15 11.65 30.22
CA GLY A 88 8.53 10.74 31.31
C GLY A 88 8.98 9.35 30.86
N CYS A 89 9.30 9.15 29.58
CA CYS A 89 9.93 7.90 29.15
C CYS A 89 11.41 7.88 29.55
N GLY A 90 11.74 7.17 30.63
CA GLY A 90 13.13 7.01 31.09
C GLY A 90 13.97 6.02 30.28
N TRP A 91 13.54 5.64 29.08
CA TRP A 91 14.30 4.69 28.27
C TRP A 91 15.48 5.37 27.59
N GLN A 92 16.64 4.73 27.74
CA GLN A 92 17.85 5.01 26.97
C GLN A 92 18.44 3.68 26.53
N GLY A 93 19.03 3.64 25.34
CA GLY A 93 19.59 2.42 24.79
C GLY A 93 20.45 2.68 23.58
N GLU A 94 20.97 1.61 22.99
CA GLU A 94 21.70 1.68 21.72
C GLU A 94 20.77 2.17 20.60
N LEU A 95 21.32 2.90 19.64
CA LEU A 95 20.64 3.41 18.46
C LEU A 95 19.99 2.27 17.65
N ALA A 96 20.57 1.06 17.67
CA ALA A 96 19.95 -0.14 17.10
C ALA A 96 18.57 -0.50 17.72
N ALA A 97 18.38 -0.20 19.00
CA ALA A 97 17.15 -0.48 19.75
C ALA A 97 16.19 0.73 19.80
N PHE A 98 16.62 1.87 19.28
CA PHE A 98 15.87 3.13 19.31
C PHE A 98 14.51 3.04 18.62
N HIS A 99 14.46 2.74 17.32
CA HIS A 99 13.18 2.64 16.60
C HIS A 99 12.24 1.53 17.15
N PRO A 100 12.74 0.32 17.49
CA PRO A 100 11.93 -0.67 18.20
C PRO A 100 11.30 -0.12 19.48
N HIS A 101 12.06 0.59 20.30
CA HIS A 101 11.56 1.22 21.51
C HIS A 101 10.53 2.31 21.21
N VAL A 102 10.86 3.32 20.41
CA VAL A 102 9.93 4.45 20.11
C VAL A 102 8.60 3.94 19.52
N SER A 103 8.64 2.89 18.71
CA SER A 103 7.44 2.27 18.14
C SER A 103 6.54 1.54 19.16
N SER A 104 7.07 1.21 20.33
CA SER A 104 6.39 0.53 21.44
C SER A 104 6.41 1.35 22.74
N CYS A 105 6.84 2.61 22.67
CA CYS A 105 7.03 3.46 23.82
C CYS A 105 5.68 3.70 24.51
N PRO A 106 5.57 3.44 25.83
CA PRO A 106 4.34 3.66 26.58
C PRO A 106 3.81 5.11 26.54
N MET A 107 4.70 6.08 26.26
CA MET A 107 4.39 7.51 26.24
C MET A 107 4.11 8.06 24.83
N ARG A 108 4.07 7.20 23.81
CA ARG A 108 3.86 7.61 22.40
C ARG A 108 2.50 8.26 22.17
N ASP A 109 1.45 7.73 22.79
CA ASP A 109 0.06 8.16 22.59
C ASP A 109 -0.43 9.11 23.72
N GLY A 110 0.48 9.64 24.54
CA GLY A 110 0.19 10.41 25.75
C GLY A 110 0.07 9.51 27.00
N PRO A 111 0.04 10.06 28.23
CA PRO A 111 -0.08 9.23 29.42
C PRO A 111 -1.36 8.41 29.37
N PRO A 112 -1.37 7.17 29.91
CA PRO A 112 -2.57 6.37 29.96
C PRO A 112 -3.68 7.15 30.67
N MET A 113 -4.91 7.00 30.16
CA MET A 113 -6.18 7.57 30.64
C MET A 113 -6.58 7.09 32.06
N THR A 114 -5.60 6.82 32.92
CA THR A 114 -5.72 6.44 34.32
C THR A 114 -5.06 7.45 35.28
N GLU A 115 -4.25 8.40 34.78
CA GLU A 115 -3.66 9.48 35.60
C GLU A 115 -4.34 10.86 35.37
N LEU A 116 -5.13 11.03 34.31
CA LEU A 116 -5.91 12.26 34.07
C LEU A 116 -7.16 12.40 34.97
N LEU A 117 -7.53 11.35 35.72
CA LEU A 117 -8.58 11.41 36.75
C LEU A 117 -8.10 11.99 38.09
N LYS A 118 -6.82 12.39 38.20
CA LYS A 118 -6.28 13.06 39.40
C LYS A 118 -6.21 14.59 39.28
N LEU A 119 -6.60 15.17 38.15
CA LEU A 119 -6.67 16.62 38.00
C LEU A 119 -8.12 17.10 38.20
N PRO A 120 -8.39 17.95 39.21
CA PRO A 120 -9.73 18.42 39.51
C PRO A 120 -10.03 19.60 38.61
N LEU A 121 -10.61 19.39 37.44
CA LEU A 121 -11.29 20.42 36.63
C LEU A 121 -11.92 19.73 35.42
N TYR A 122 -13.19 19.34 35.53
CA TYR A 122 -14.22 19.32 34.48
C TYR A 122 -15.44 18.56 35.03
N ARG A 123 -16.33 19.32 35.69
CA ARG A 123 -17.70 18.90 35.99
C ARG A 123 -18.63 19.84 35.23
N GLU A 124 -19.73 19.26 34.76
CA GLU A 124 -20.99 19.89 34.32
C GLU A 124 -21.15 20.22 32.83
N ALA A 125 -21.81 19.28 32.14
CA ALA A 125 -22.98 19.43 31.26
C ALA A 125 -23.07 18.06 30.55
N GLU A 126 -24.10 17.22 30.72
CA GLU A 126 -25.47 17.44 30.28
C GLU A 126 -26.41 16.49 31.05
N THR A 127 -27.42 17.06 31.71
CA THR A 127 -28.66 16.35 32.06
C THR A 127 -29.81 17.08 31.39
N GLY A 128 -30.47 16.43 30.43
CA GLY A 128 -31.65 16.95 29.75
C GLY A 128 -32.55 15.79 29.32
N ALA A 129 -33.63 15.62 30.07
CA ALA A 129 -34.56 14.50 30.08
C ALA A 129 -35.46 14.35 28.84
N PHE A 130 -35.97 13.14 28.61
CA PHE A 130 -37.29 12.89 28.03
C PHE A 130 -38.04 11.80 28.83
N PRO A 131 -39.36 11.93 29.06
CA PRO A 131 -40.09 11.07 29.97
C PRO A 131 -40.70 9.83 29.31
N SER A 132 -40.82 8.80 30.13
CA SER A 132 -41.53 7.54 29.96
C SER A 132 -43.06 7.70 29.88
N LEU A 133 -43.73 6.85 29.11
CA LEU A 133 -45.08 6.40 29.43
C LEU A 133 -45.24 4.90 29.15
N SER A 134 -45.74 4.24 30.18
CA SER A 134 -46.02 2.82 30.37
C SER A 134 -47.33 2.36 29.72
N GLY A 135 -47.43 1.06 29.42
CA GLY A 135 -48.73 0.39 29.22
C GLY A 135 -48.61 -1.05 28.76
N ALA A 136 -48.64 -1.99 29.71
CA ALA A 136 -48.88 -3.42 29.45
C ALA A 136 -50.39 -3.70 29.41
N ILE A 137 -50.83 -4.71 28.64
CA ILE A 137 -51.84 -5.74 28.99
C ILE A 137 -51.98 -6.75 27.81
N SER A 138 -52.07 -8.03 28.17
CA SER A 138 -52.13 -9.26 27.35
C SER A 138 -53.54 -9.53 26.73
N PRO A 139 -53.70 -10.58 25.88
CA PRO A 139 -54.76 -10.67 24.87
C PRO A 139 -56.00 -11.48 25.29
N HIS A 140 -57.13 -11.21 24.63
CA HIS A 140 -58.33 -12.06 24.63
C HIS A 140 -58.77 -12.44 23.19
N SER A 141 -59.54 -13.52 23.16
CA SER A 141 -59.87 -14.49 22.12
C SER A 141 -60.92 -14.12 21.06
N SER A 142 -61.08 -15.07 20.12
CA SER A 142 -62.21 -15.37 19.18
C SER A 142 -62.13 -14.67 17.81
N ALA A 143 -61.99 -15.34 16.66
CA ALA A 143 -62.62 -16.52 16.03
C ALA A 143 -63.86 -16.18 15.17
N PHE A 144 -63.68 -16.16 13.85
CA PHE A 144 -64.59 -16.53 12.74
C PHE A 144 -63.68 -16.67 11.50
N GLY A 145 -63.64 -17.70 10.66
CA GLY A 145 -64.58 -18.77 10.38
C GLY A 145 -65.15 -18.61 8.97
N THR A 146 -64.44 -19.05 7.91
CA THR A 146 -65.08 -19.45 6.64
C THR A 146 -64.23 -20.50 5.93
N VAL A 147 -64.91 -21.58 5.55
CA VAL A 147 -64.41 -22.82 4.95
C VAL A 147 -64.65 -22.79 3.44
N LEU A 148 -63.66 -23.19 2.64
CA LEU A 148 -63.89 -23.75 1.30
C LEU A 148 -63.07 -25.03 1.13
N ARG A 149 -63.79 -26.13 0.85
CA ARG A 149 -63.29 -27.48 0.56
C ARG A 149 -62.68 -27.55 -0.83
N VAL A 150 -61.56 -28.26 -0.98
CA VAL A 150 -61.20 -28.97 -2.23
C VAL A 150 -60.62 -30.35 -1.89
N ASN A 151 -60.96 -31.32 -2.73
CA ASN A 151 -60.95 -32.77 -2.58
C ASN A 151 -59.60 -33.43 -2.27
N LYS A 152 -59.67 -34.50 -1.47
CA LYS A 152 -58.60 -35.47 -1.23
C LYS A 152 -58.43 -36.38 -2.45
N THR A 153 -57.25 -36.33 -3.07
CA THR A 153 -56.71 -37.42 -3.89
C THR A 153 -55.51 -38.01 -3.16
N GLN A 154 -55.53 -39.33 -2.95
CA GLN A 154 -54.42 -40.09 -2.35
C GLN A 154 -53.20 -40.09 -3.28
N PRO A 155 -51.97 -39.90 -2.76
CA PRO A 155 -50.77 -40.19 -3.52
C PRO A 155 -50.49 -41.71 -3.58
N PRO A 156 -49.88 -42.22 -4.66
CA PRO A 156 -49.53 -43.63 -4.82
C PRO A 156 -48.37 -44.05 -3.91
N PRO A 157 -48.17 -45.37 -3.67
CA PRO A 157 -47.19 -45.86 -2.70
C PRO A 157 -45.75 -45.61 -3.14
N LEU A 158 -44.88 -45.33 -2.15
CA LEU A 158 -43.44 -45.15 -2.32
C LEU A 158 -42.83 -46.37 -3.02
N ALA A 159 -42.26 -46.15 -4.20
CA ALA A 159 -41.27 -47.05 -4.77
C ALA A 159 -40.00 -47.00 -3.90
N THR A 160 -39.58 -48.17 -3.40
CA THR A 160 -38.29 -48.37 -2.74
C THR A 160 -37.16 -48.02 -3.70
N ALA A 161 -36.60 -46.82 -3.54
CA ALA A 161 -35.39 -46.41 -4.23
C ALA A 161 -34.19 -47.14 -3.60
N VAL A 162 -33.54 -47.96 -4.40
CA VAL A 162 -32.20 -48.51 -4.12
C VAL A 162 -31.26 -47.33 -3.86
N PRO A 163 -30.39 -47.37 -2.82
CA PRO A 163 -29.47 -46.27 -2.55
C PRO A 163 -28.45 -46.20 -3.68
N HIS A 164 -28.67 -45.31 -4.65
CA HIS A 164 -27.60 -44.86 -5.52
C HIS A 164 -26.58 -44.15 -4.64
N ALA A 165 -25.40 -44.74 -4.53
CA ALA A 165 -24.25 -44.11 -3.89
C ALA A 165 -24.12 -42.69 -4.44
N LEU A 166 -24.17 -41.71 -3.55
CA LEU A 166 -23.86 -40.32 -3.89
C LEU A 166 -22.52 -40.34 -4.64
N PRO A 167 -22.40 -39.68 -5.81
CA PRO A 167 -21.10 -39.53 -6.44
C PRO A 167 -20.15 -38.93 -5.42
N PRO A 168 -18.89 -39.39 -5.34
CA PRO A 168 -17.96 -38.91 -4.34
C PRO A 168 -17.92 -37.38 -4.39
N VAL A 169 -18.14 -36.74 -3.25
CA VAL A 169 -17.93 -35.30 -3.09
C VAL A 169 -16.49 -35.04 -3.52
N VAL A 170 -16.31 -34.52 -4.73
CA VAL A 170 -15.00 -34.13 -5.24
C VAL A 170 -14.55 -33.00 -4.34
N LYS A 171 -13.68 -33.31 -3.36
CA LYS A 171 -13.04 -32.29 -2.54
C LYS A 171 -12.46 -31.25 -3.51
N PRO A 172 -12.80 -29.95 -3.38
CA PRO A 172 -12.30 -28.95 -4.29
C PRO A 172 -10.77 -29.06 -4.32
N ARG A 173 -10.20 -29.29 -5.51
CA ARG A 173 -8.75 -29.31 -5.68
C ARG A 173 -8.22 -27.99 -5.13
N LYS A 174 -7.33 -28.06 -4.14
CA LYS A 174 -6.66 -26.87 -3.60
C LYS A 174 -5.87 -26.25 -4.76
N ARG A 175 -6.38 -25.15 -5.33
CA ARG A 175 -5.63 -24.33 -6.29
C ARG A 175 -4.42 -23.76 -5.54
N THR A 176 -3.23 -24.11 -5.98
CA THR A 176 -1.97 -23.63 -5.37
C THR A 176 -1.29 -22.70 -6.35
N ALA A 177 -0.76 -21.57 -5.87
CA ALA A 177 0.08 -20.73 -6.73
C ALA A 177 1.53 -21.21 -6.69
N LYS A 178 2.22 -21.19 -7.83
CA LYS A 178 3.66 -21.46 -7.94
C LYS A 178 4.38 -20.20 -8.41
N CYS A 179 5.46 -19.83 -7.73
CA CYS A 179 6.27 -18.67 -8.05
C CYS A 179 7.62 -19.09 -8.64
N HIS A 180 8.04 -18.45 -9.73
CA HIS A 180 9.29 -18.72 -10.43
C HIS A 180 10.08 -17.43 -10.63
N ARG A 181 11.40 -17.50 -10.47
CA ARG A 181 12.30 -16.36 -10.70
C ARG A 181 12.46 -16.10 -12.19
N LYS A 182 12.49 -14.82 -12.57
CA LYS A 182 12.68 -14.30 -13.94
C LYS A 182 13.96 -13.47 -14.03
N LYS A 183 14.29 -12.97 -15.23
CA LYS A 183 15.38 -12.01 -15.41
C LYS A 183 15.24 -10.81 -14.47
N ALA A 184 16.37 -10.34 -13.94
CA ALA A 184 16.40 -9.23 -13.00
C ALA A 184 15.81 -7.95 -13.61
N ALA A 185 15.19 -7.16 -12.74
CA ALA A 185 14.71 -5.83 -13.06
C ALA A 185 15.84 -4.79 -12.93
N PRO A 186 15.64 -3.59 -13.50
CA PRO A 186 16.38 -2.40 -13.11
C PRO A 186 16.33 -2.18 -11.58
N CYS A 187 17.36 -1.54 -11.02
CA CYS A 187 17.46 -1.31 -9.59
C CYS A 187 16.40 -0.30 -9.09
N GLY A 188 16.11 -0.34 -7.78
CA GLY A 188 15.25 0.67 -7.13
C GLY A 188 13.74 0.41 -7.21
N MET A 189 13.30 -0.76 -7.69
CA MET A 189 11.89 -1.15 -7.82
C MET A 189 11.19 -1.31 -6.46
N VAL A 190 10.80 -0.20 -5.84
CA VAL A 190 10.18 -0.19 -4.52
C VAL A 190 9.21 0.98 -4.31
N ARG A 191 8.17 0.79 -3.48
CA ARG A 191 7.16 1.82 -3.09
C ARG A 191 6.58 2.63 -4.25
N GLY A 192 6.56 2.02 -5.42
CA GLY A 192 6.17 2.63 -6.67
C GLY A 192 4.77 2.23 -7.13
N SER A 193 4.45 2.54 -8.38
CA SER A 193 3.19 2.14 -9.00
C SER A 193 3.41 1.10 -10.09
N ALA A 194 2.45 0.20 -10.26
CA ALA A 194 2.46 -0.82 -11.29
C ALA A 194 1.13 -0.91 -12.03
N THR A 195 1.17 -1.18 -13.33
CA THR A 195 -0.02 -1.42 -14.15
C THR A 195 0.31 -2.36 -15.31
N THR A 196 -0.69 -2.85 -16.04
CA THR A 196 -0.47 -3.80 -17.14
C THR A 196 -1.60 -3.78 -18.15
N ASP A 197 -1.28 -4.05 -19.42
CA ASP A 197 -2.23 -4.35 -20.51
C ASP A 197 -2.30 -5.85 -20.82
N GLY A 198 -1.68 -6.68 -19.97
CA GLY A 198 -1.54 -8.13 -20.12
C GLY A 198 -0.31 -8.56 -20.93
N ARG A 199 0.07 -7.81 -21.96
CA ARG A 199 1.31 -8.08 -22.72
C ARG A 199 2.53 -7.50 -22.00
N PHE A 200 2.40 -6.25 -21.58
CA PHE A 200 3.42 -5.49 -20.88
C PHE A 200 2.98 -5.22 -19.45
N ALA A 201 3.93 -5.29 -18.53
CA ALA A 201 3.80 -4.76 -17.18
C ALA A 201 4.64 -3.49 -17.07
N TYR A 202 4.11 -2.46 -16.45
CA TYR A 202 4.73 -1.14 -16.34
C TYR A 202 4.96 -0.83 -14.88
N PHE A 203 6.15 -0.31 -14.57
CA PHE A 203 6.60 -0.07 -13.21
C PHE A 203 7.27 1.30 -13.12
N THR A 204 6.89 2.10 -12.13
CA THR A 204 7.62 3.32 -11.78
C THR A 204 8.13 3.20 -10.34
N PRO A 205 9.45 3.22 -10.10
CA PRO A 205 9.99 3.15 -8.75
C PRO A 205 9.89 4.49 -8.01
N LEU A 206 10.00 4.42 -6.68
CA LEU A 206 10.09 5.60 -5.82
C LEU A 206 11.26 6.51 -6.22
N GLY A 207 11.00 7.81 -6.35
CA GLY A 207 12.01 8.84 -6.62
C GLY A 207 12.64 8.73 -8.00
N SER A 208 11.94 8.11 -8.96
CA SER A 208 12.39 7.96 -10.33
C SER A 208 11.44 8.67 -11.29
N ASN A 209 12.03 9.35 -12.27
CA ASN A 209 11.36 9.94 -13.43
C ASN A 209 11.36 8.97 -14.63
N SER A 210 11.55 7.67 -14.36
CA SER A 210 11.54 6.62 -15.36
C SER A 210 10.38 5.65 -15.11
N VAL A 211 9.79 5.18 -16.20
CA VAL A 211 8.81 4.11 -16.21
C VAL A 211 9.39 2.95 -17.00
N TYR A 212 9.46 1.80 -16.37
CA TYR A 212 10.02 0.60 -16.96
C TYR A 212 8.91 -0.30 -17.49
N GLN A 213 8.95 -0.55 -18.78
CA GLN A 213 8.09 -1.49 -19.47
C GLN A 213 8.78 -2.86 -19.51
N TYR A 214 8.08 -3.88 -19.01
CA TYR A 214 8.49 -5.28 -19.01
C TYR A 214 7.62 -6.07 -19.97
N GLU A 215 8.22 -6.67 -21.00
CA GLU A 215 7.50 -7.58 -21.90
C GLU A 215 7.41 -8.97 -21.28
N CYS A 216 6.20 -9.41 -20.93
CA CYS A 216 6.00 -10.61 -20.11
C CYS A 216 6.42 -11.92 -20.79
N SER A 217 6.45 -11.95 -22.14
CA SER A 217 6.82 -13.13 -22.92
C SER A 217 8.32 -13.26 -23.18
N THR A 218 9.01 -12.15 -23.39
CA THR A 218 10.43 -12.12 -23.77
C THR A 218 11.36 -11.79 -22.59
N GLU A 219 10.77 -11.31 -21.49
CA GLU A 219 11.46 -10.84 -20.29
C GLU A 219 12.41 -9.67 -20.58
N LYS A 220 12.08 -8.85 -21.59
CA LYS A 220 12.85 -7.67 -21.96
C LYS A 220 12.32 -6.44 -21.25
N TRP A 221 13.25 -5.56 -20.89
CA TRP A 221 12.98 -4.27 -20.27
C TRP A 221 13.22 -3.14 -21.26
N GLU A 222 12.32 -2.17 -21.30
CA GLU A 222 12.45 -0.91 -22.02
C GLU A 222 12.17 0.23 -21.03
N GLU A 223 12.98 1.28 -21.08
CA GLU A 223 12.81 2.46 -20.24
C GLU A 223 12.07 3.56 -21.00
N LEU A 224 11.06 4.13 -20.37
CA LEU A 224 10.27 5.25 -20.87
C LEU A 224 10.46 6.44 -19.94
N SER A 225 10.64 7.63 -20.50
CA SER A 225 10.78 8.85 -19.71
C SER A 225 9.42 9.35 -19.23
N CYS A 226 9.34 9.74 -17.96
CA CYS A 226 8.20 10.41 -17.36
C CYS A 226 8.67 11.67 -16.63
N PRO A 227 8.09 12.85 -16.88
CA PRO A 227 8.47 14.05 -16.14
C PRO A 227 8.05 14.01 -14.66
N TYR A 228 7.17 13.08 -14.28
CA TYR A 228 6.54 13.05 -12.96
C TYR A 228 7.04 11.87 -12.13
N GLU A 229 7.82 12.17 -11.08
CA GLU A 229 8.24 11.18 -10.10
C GLU A 229 7.07 10.77 -9.21
N ASN A 230 7.13 9.56 -8.65
CA ASN A 230 6.15 9.11 -7.64
C ASN A 230 4.69 9.18 -8.12
N SER A 231 4.49 9.05 -9.43
CA SER A 231 3.18 9.07 -10.06
C SER A 231 2.49 7.72 -9.95
N GLY A 232 1.16 7.75 -9.91
CA GLY A 232 0.37 6.54 -10.13
C GLY A 232 0.40 6.16 -11.62
N LEU A 233 0.36 4.88 -11.94
CA LEU A 233 0.33 4.41 -13.33
C LEU A 233 -1.01 3.75 -13.65
N VAL A 234 -1.55 4.06 -14.82
CA VAL A 234 -2.78 3.43 -15.31
C VAL A 234 -2.80 3.41 -16.83
N ILE A 235 -3.51 2.45 -17.42
CA ILE A 235 -3.71 2.36 -18.86
C ILE A 235 -5.12 2.83 -19.22
N ILE A 236 -5.19 3.97 -19.90
CA ILE A 236 -6.44 4.60 -20.36
C ILE A 236 -6.47 4.50 -21.88
N ASN A 237 -7.51 3.91 -22.46
CA ASN A 237 -7.64 3.74 -23.92
C ASN A 237 -6.40 3.10 -24.58
N ARG A 238 -5.80 2.10 -23.91
CA ARG A 238 -4.55 1.41 -24.32
C ARG A 238 -3.28 2.27 -24.26
N GLU A 239 -3.35 3.44 -23.65
CA GLU A 239 -2.21 4.33 -23.48
C GLU A 239 -1.79 4.40 -22.02
N LEU A 240 -0.50 4.16 -21.77
CA LEU A 240 0.09 4.29 -20.44
C LEU A 240 0.07 5.76 -20.01
N THR A 241 -0.53 6.03 -18.85
CA THR A 241 -0.69 7.37 -18.31
C THR A 241 -0.19 7.42 -16.87
N ALA A 242 0.70 8.36 -16.59
CA ALA A 242 1.10 8.75 -15.25
C ALA A 242 0.07 9.72 -14.67
N VAL A 243 -0.31 9.52 -13.42
CA VAL A 243 -1.39 10.25 -12.73
C VAL A 243 -0.80 10.90 -11.49
N GLY A 244 -0.83 12.24 -11.48
CA GLY A 244 -0.19 13.01 -10.43
C GLY A 244 1.33 12.81 -10.39
N GLY A 245 1.90 12.80 -9.19
CA GLY A 245 3.33 12.71 -8.94
C GLY A 245 3.95 14.06 -8.59
N VAL A 246 5.26 14.17 -8.78
CA VAL A 246 6.07 15.35 -8.52
C VAL A 246 6.75 15.78 -9.81
N ASP A 247 6.49 17.03 -10.23
CA ASP A 247 7.10 17.71 -11.35
C ASP A 247 8.17 18.68 -10.82
N GLY A 248 9.43 18.24 -10.85
CA GLY A 248 10.53 18.94 -10.18
C GLY A 248 10.35 18.96 -8.66
N SER A 249 9.99 20.11 -8.10
CA SER A 249 9.74 20.28 -6.65
C SER A 249 8.25 20.39 -6.29
N ARG A 250 7.35 20.34 -7.28
CA ARG A 250 5.93 20.57 -7.05
C ARG A 250 5.12 19.33 -7.35
N ARG A 251 4.21 18.99 -6.44
CA ARG A 251 3.17 17.99 -6.73
C ARG A 251 2.30 18.47 -7.88
N THR A 252 1.89 17.54 -8.72
CA THR A 252 1.03 17.81 -9.87
C THR A 252 -0.29 17.05 -9.73
N ASN A 253 -1.35 17.64 -10.28
CA ASN A 253 -2.64 17.00 -10.48
C ASN A 253 -2.84 16.54 -11.94
N LYS A 254 -1.82 16.70 -12.79
CA LYS A 254 -1.91 16.41 -14.22
C LYS A 254 -1.82 14.91 -14.49
N LEU A 255 -2.39 14.52 -15.63
CA LEU A 255 -2.30 13.18 -16.19
C LEU A 255 -1.44 13.23 -17.44
N TYR A 256 -0.28 12.59 -17.40
CA TYR A 256 0.69 12.58 -18.50
C TYR A 256 0.68 11.24 -19.21
N THR A 257 0.18 11.21 -20.44
CA THR A 257 0.17 10.03 -21.28
C THR A 257 1.54 9.84 -21.91
N LEU A 258 2.22 8.76 -21.56
CA LEU A 258 3.56 8.43 -22.02
C LEU A 258 3.55 8.01 -23.49
N GLN A 259 4.56 8.46 -24.22
CA GLN A 259 4.88 8.05 -25.58
C GLN A 259 6.39 7.89 -25.71
N LYS A 260 6.87 7.14 -26.70
CA LYS A 260 8.31 6.83 -26.85
C LYS A 260 9.21 8.05 -26.96
N ILE A 261 8.73 9.12 -27.60
CA ILE A 261 9.53 10.32 -27.86
C ILE A 261 9.18 11.42 -26.86
N LYS A 262 7.90 11.81 -26.80
CA LYS A 262 7.42 12.84 -25.89
C LYS A 262 5.95 12.60 -25.57
N GLY A 263 5.64 12.43 -24.30
CA GLY A 263 4.26 12.30 -23.83
C GLY A 263 3.50 13.63 -23.83
N VAL A 264 2.22 13.53 -23.49
CA VAL A 264 1.24 14.63 -23.61
C VAL A 264 0.22 14.55 -22.48
N ASN A 265 -0.16 15.71 -21.94
CA ASN A 265 -1.27 15.82 -21.00
C ASN A 265 -2.61 15.79 -21.74
N LYS A 266 -3.14 14.59 -22.01
CA LYS A 266 -4.38 14.41 -22.80
C LYS A 266 -5.67 14.60 -22.01
N TYR A 267 -5.62 14.34 -20.71
CA TYR A 267 -6.80 14.28 -19.84
C TYR A 267 -6.84 15.49 -18.91
N PRO A 268 -8.05 15.95 -18.50
CA PRO A 268 -8.19 17.01 -17.52
C PRO A 268 -7.46 16.66 -16.21
N PRO A 269 -6.86 17.65 -15.52
CA PRO A 269 -6.18 17.40 -14.27
C PRO A 269 -7.17 17.01 -13.15
N MET A 270 -6.69 16.26 -12.17
CA MET A 270 -7.40 15.97 -10.93
C MET A 270 -7.70 17.25 -10.15
N ASN A 271 -8.64 17.20 -9.20
CA ASN A 271 -8.92 18.37 -8.36
C ASN A 271 -7.77 18.60 -7.36
N THR A 272 -7.12 17.53 -6.90
CA THR A 272 -6.03 17.62 -5.91
C THR A 272 -4.69 17.20 -6.53
N ALA A 273 -3.68 18.05 -6.39
CA ALA A 273 -2.30 17.70 -6.72
C ALA A 273 -1.76 16.71 -5.68
N ARG A 274 -1.21 15.58 -6.11
CA ARG A 274 -0.80 14.52 -5.19
C ARG A 274 0.28 13.62 -5.77
N SER A 275 1.13 13.07 -4.90
CA SER A 275 2.11 12.02 -5.23
C SER A 275 1.87 10.77 -4.37
N HIS A 276 2.55 9.66 -4.68
CA HIS A 276 2.47 8.41 -3.91
C HIS A 276 1.04 7.85 -3.78
N THR A 277 0.23 8.03 -4.83
CA THR A 277 -1.18 7.65 -4.85
C THR A 277 -1.35 6.23 -5.41
N ALA A 278 -2.43 5.56 -5.01
CA ALA A 278 -2.89 4.36 -5.71
C ALA A 278 -3.87 4.73 -6.80
N VAL A 279 -3.75 4.09 -7.96
CA VAL A 279 -4.66 4.26 -9.08
C VAL A 279 -5.21 2.91 -9.49
N VAL A 280 -6.52 2.80 -9.58
CA VAL A 280 -7.21 1.60 -10.07
C VAL A 280 -8.15 1.98 -11.20
N LYS A 281 -8.39 1.02 -12.10
CA LYS A 281 -9.32 1.17 -13.22
C LYS A 281 -10.37 0.07 -13.15
N THR A 282 -11.63 0.41 -13.39
CA THR A 282 -12.72 -0.57 -13.50
C THR A 282 -12.50 -1.52 -14.68
N SER A 283 -13.05 -2.73 -14.60
CA SER A 283 -12.83 -3.76 -15.62
C SER A 283 -13.34 -3.37 -17.01
N ASP A 284 -14.39 -2.56 -17.07
CA ASP A 284 -14.93 -1.97 -18.31
C ASP A 284 -14.06 -0.79 -18.84
N GLY A 285 -13.18 -0.23 -18.00
CA GLY A 285 -12.34 0.91 -18.33
C GLY A 285 -13.05 2.26 -18.29
N GLU A 286 -14.29 2.31 -17.82
CA GLU A 286 -15.13 3.52 -17.81
C GLU A 286 -14.74 4.51 -16.70
N TYR A 287 -14.18 3.98 -15.61
CA TYR A 287 -13.81 4.75 -14.43
C TYR A 287 -12.37 4.48 -14.00
N LEU A 288 -11.69 5.55 -13.58
CA LEU A 288 -10.44 5.48 -12.82
C LEU A 288 -10.70 6.02 -11.42
N ILE A 289 -10.07 5.41 -10.42
CA ILE A 289 -10.16 5.88 -9.03
C ILE A 289 -8.74 6.14 -8.53
N VAL A 290 -8.53 7.35 -8.02
CA VAL A 290 -7.26 7.81 -7.46
C VAL A 290 -7.43 8.00 -5.97
N ILE A 291 -6.53 7.39 -5.20
CA ILE A 291 -6.76 7.12 -3.77
C ILE A 291 -5.54 7.58 -2.96
N GLY A 292 -5.79 8.43 -1.97
CA GLY A 292 -4.78 8.84 -0.99
C GLY A 292 -3.56 9.50 -1.63
N GLY A 293 -2.40 9.31 -1.00
CA GLY A 293 -1.12 9.91 -1.37
C GLY A 293 -0.76 11.09 -0.45
N CYS A 294 0.15 11.93 -0.92
CA CYS A 294 0.51 13.19 -0.25
C CYS A 294 0.05 14.38 -1.07
N ALA A 295 -0.64 15.35 -0.45
CA ALA A 295 -1.23 16.50 -1.16
C ALA A 295 -0.40 17.78 -1.07
N CYS A 296 0.28 18.07 0.05
CA CYS A 296 1.18 19.22 0.18
C CYS A 296 2.65 18.82 0.36
N ASN A 297 3.51 19.84 0.35
CA ASN A 297 4.98 19.69 0.37
C ASN A 297 5.56 19.41 1.75
N ASP A 298 4.76 19.50 2.81
CA ASP A 298 5.19 19.20 4.17
C ASP A 298 5.17 17.68 4.42
N SER A 299 6.07 17.21 5.28
CA SER A 299 6.41 15.79 5.47
C SER A 299 5.25 14.91 5.99
N ASP A 300 4.18 15.51 6.53
CA ASP A 300 3.09 14.80 7.21
C ASP A 300 1.70 14.93 6.56
N ASP A 301 1.60 15.54 5.37
CA ASP A 301 0.29 15.76 4.74
C ASP A 301 -0.14 14.58 3.85
N TRP A 302 -0.49 13.48 4.51
CA TRP A 302 -1.17 12.37 3.87
C TRP A 302 -2.62 12.77 3.63
N THR A 303 -3.17 12.39 2.47
CA THR A 303 -4.57 12.68 2.16
C THR A 303 -5.44 11.45 2.27
N ALA A 304 -6.67 11.63 2.77
CA ALA A 304 -7.73 10.65 2.70
C ALA A 304 -8.53 10.76 1.39
N THR A 305 -8.24 11.75 0.56
CA THR A 305 -9.08 12.11 -0.59
C THR A 305 -9.15 10.99 -1.61
N VAL A 306 -10.35 10.70 -2.10
CA VAL A 306 -10.60 9.76 -3.19
C VAL A 306 -11.30 10.49 -4.34
N GLU A 307 -10.76 10.35 -5.55
CA GLU A 307 -11.28 10.99 -6.75
C GLU A 307 -11.61 9.95 -7.83
N LEU A 308 -12.74 10.15 -8.50
CA LEU A 308 -13.23 9.34 -9.61
C LEU A 308 -13.07 10.11 -10.91
N PHE A 309 -12.39 9.54 -11.88
CA PHE A 309 -12.39 10.03 -13.26
C PHE A 309 -13.32 9.19 -14.11
N GLN A 310 -14.33 9.84 -14.68
CA GLN A 310 -15.17 9.23 -15.70
C GLN A 310 -14.53 9.45 -17.07
N VAL A 311 -14.08 8.37 -17.71
CA VAL A 311 -13.25 8.42 -18.93
C VAL A 311 -14.04 9.00 -20.10
N ARG A 312 -15.30 8.59 -20.28
CA ARG A 312 -16.15 9.01 -21.40
C ARG A 312 -16.44 10.51 -21.39
N SER A 313 -16.90 11.04 -20.25
CA SER A 313 -17.19 12.47 -20.11
C SER A 313 -15.96 13.32 -19.81
N ARG A 314 -14.82 12.69 -19.49
CA ARG A 314 -13.57 13.33 -19.06
C ARG A 314 -13.77 14.28 -17.88
N ARG A 315 -14.50 13.83 -16.85
CA ARG A 315 -14.76 14.64 -15.65
C ARG A 315 -14.28 13.95 -14.39
N TRP A 316 -13.75 14.76 -13.48
CA TRP A 316 -13.38 14.35 -12.13
C TRP A 316 -14.51 14.62 -11.16
N TYR A 317 -14.71 13.69 -10.23
CA TYR A 317 -15.67 13.79 -9.14
C TYR A 317 -14.98 13.40 -7.84
N LYS A 318 -15.28 14.11 -6.76
CA LYS A 318 -14.85 13.71 -5.42
C LYS A 318 -15.77 12.58 -4.92
N LEU A 319 -15.18 11.52 -4.38
CA LEU A 319 -15.89 10.45 -3.67
C LEU A 319 -15.78 10.66 -2.16
N THR A 320 -16.46 9.83 -1.37
CA THR A 320 -16.25 9.77 0.08
C THR A 320 -14.79 9.45 0.40
N ASP A 321 -14.19 10.30 1.24
CA ASP A 321 -12.81 10.18 1.69
C ASP A 321 -12.60 8.86 2.47
N LEU A 322 -11.37 8.36 2.49
CA LEU A 322 -10.96 7.22 3.32
C LEU A 322 -11.20 7.54 4.81
N PRO A 323 -11.48 6.53 5.66
CA PRO A 323 -11.63 6.76 7.11
C PRO A 323 -10.36 7.31 7.78
N GLN A 324 -9.19 7.05 7.19
CA GLN A 324 -7.91 7.61 7.60
C GLN A 324 -7.08 7.99 6.37
N PRO A 325 -6.28 9.07 6.45
CA PRO A 325 -5.31 9.40 5.41
C PRO A 325 -4.28 8.28 5.20
N LEU A 326 -3.93 8.01 3.93
CA LEU A 326 -2.96 6.96 3.58
C LEU A 326 -1.93 7.49 2.57
N VAL A 327 -0.66 7.21 2.83
CA VAL A 327 0.46 7.40 1.89
C VAL A 327 1.03 6.04 1.44
N TYR A 328 1.47 5.96 0.18
CA TYR A 328 1.83 4.70 -0.48
C TYR A 328 0.73 3.63 -0.36
N PRO A 329 -0.57 3.96 -0.52
CA PRO A 329 -1.58 2.93 -0.48
C PRO A 329 -1.37 1.95 -1.63
N SER A 330 -1.76 0.71 -1.41
CA SER A 330 -1.88 -0.30 -2.45
C SER A 330 -3.36 -0.63 -2.63
N ALA A 331 -3.89 -0.42 -3.83
CA ALA A 331 -5.31 -0.62 -4.10
C ALA A 331 -5.54 -1.59 -5.25
N THR A 332 -6.65 -2.33 -5.19
CA THR A 332 -7.05 -3.24 -6.26
C THR A 332 -8.56 -3.39 -6.32
N LEU A 333 -9.06 -3.76 -7.50
CA LEU A 333 -10.47 -4.02 -7.76
C LEU A 333 -10.70 -5.51 -7.99
N CYS A 334 -11.48 -6.14 -7.11
CA CYS A 334 -11.85 -7.55 -7.26
C CYS A 334 -13.30 -7.78 -6.81
N GLY A 335 -14.07 -8.52 -7.61
CA GLY A 335 -15.46 -8.86 -7.28
C GLY A 335 -16.37 -7.64 -7.09
N GLY A 336 -16.14 -6.55 -7.83
CA GLY A 336 -16.89 -5.30 -7.69
C GLY A 336 -16.54 -4.48 -6.44
N GLN A 337 -15.55 -4.92 -5.65
CA GLN A 337 -15.09 -4.21 -4.47
C GLN A 337 -13.75 -3.53 -4.72
N LEU A 338 -13.68 -2.26 -4.32
CA LEU A 338 -12.44 -1.52 -4.19
C LEU A 338 -11.81 -1.85 -2.84
N ASN A 339 -10.60 -2.42 -2.87
CA ASN A 339 -9.84 -2.74 -1.67
C ASN A 339 -8.61 -1.86 -1.63
N VAL A 340 -8.36 -1.23 -0.49
CA VAL A 340 -7.25 -0.30 -0.26
C VAL A 340 -6.50 -0.75 0.97
N ILE A 341 -5.20 -0.96 0.83
CA ILE A 341 -4.29 -1.40 1.88
C ILE A 341 -3.30 -0.28 2.16
N GLY A 342 -3.21 0.14 3.42
CA GLY A 342 -2.20 1.09 3.87
C GLY A 342 -0.83 0.43 4.06
N THR A 343 0.19 1.25 4.28
CA THR A 343 1.53 0.78 4.66
C THR A 343 1.56 0.20 6.08
N GLY A 344 0.64 0.63 6.94
CA GLY A 344 0.43 0.09 8.27
C GLY A 344 -0.24 -1.28 8.28
N ALA A 345 -0.98 -1.57 9.36
CA ALA A 345 -1.81 -2.76 9.48
C ALA A 345 -3.30 -2.46 9.20
N ASN A 346 -3.59 -1.35 8.53
CA ASN A 346 -4.94 -0.88 8.20
C ASN A 346 -5.28 -1.14 6.73
N GLY A 347 -6.53 -1.48 6.47
CA GLY A 347 -7.07 -1.66 5.14
C GLY A 347 -8.58 -1.47 5.13
N TYR A 348 -9.10 -0.98 4.01
CA TYR A 348 -10.50 -0.66 3.82
C TYR A 348 -11.03 -1.26 2.52
N SER A 349 -12.32 -1.56 2.50
CA SER A 349 -13.02 -2.03 1.32
C SER A 349 -14.35 -1.31 1.15
N CYS A 350 -14.75 -1.06 -0.09
CA CYS A 350 -16.08 -0.53 -0.41
C CYS A 350 -16.61 -1.14 -1.72
N SER A 351 -17.93 -1.24 -1.82
CA SER A 351 -18.60 -1.69 -3.05
C SER A 351 -18.72 -0.53 -4.03
N LEU A 352 -18.40 -0.79 -5.30
CA LEU A 352 -18.60 0.18 -6.39
C LEU A 352 -19.95 -0.01 -7.10
N ALA A 353 -20.82 -0.88 -6.61
CA ALA A 353 -22.14 -1.14 -7.21
C ALA A 353 -23.06 0.10 -7.24
N THR A 354 -22.74 1.13 -6.46
CA THR A 354 -23.46 2.42 -6.44
C THR A 354 -23.02 3.38 -7.55
N LEU A 355 -21.96 3.08 -8.29
CA LEU A 355 -21.55 3.90 -9.42
C LEU A 355 -22.59 3.80 -10.55
N PRO A 356 -23.06 4.94 -11.09
CA PRO A 356 -24.02 4.93 -12.19
C PRO A 356 -23.38 4.38 -13.47
N SER A 357 -24.20 4.15 -14.51
CA SER A 357 -23.66 3.88 -15.84
C SER A 357 -22.87 5.07 -16.36
N SER A 358 -21.82 4.80 -17.13
CA SER A 358 -20.90 5.83 -17.60
C SER A 358 -21.43 6.65 -18.78
N ASP A 359 -22.63 6.34 -19.27
CA ASP A 359 -23.25 6.99 -20.44
C ASP A 359 -23.55 8.47 -20.23
N GLN A 360 -23.73 8.90 -18.98
CA GLN A 360 -24.06 10.28 -18.63
C GLN A 360 -23.12 10.83 -17.54
N PRO A 361 -22.88 12.15 -17.50
CA PRO A 361 -22.16 12.77 -16.40
C PRO A 361 -22.83 12.50 -15.05
N ILE A 362 -22.03 12.31 -14.01
CA ILE A 362 -22.53 12.14 -12.64
C ILE A 362 -23.04 13.50 -12.14
N THR A 363 -24.31 13.54 -11.71
CA THR A 363 -24.99 14.78 -11.29
C THR A 363 -25.16 14.92 -9.78
N SER A 364 -24.93 13.85 -9.01
CA SER A 364 -25.04 13.85 -7.54
C SER A 364 -23.73 13.38 -6.90
N PRO A 365 -23.39 13.85 -5.68
CA PRO A 365 -22.23 13.33 -4.95
C PRO A 365 -22.33 11.82 -4.77
N LEU A 366 -21.25 11.10 -5.09
CA LEU A 366 -21.19 9.66 -4.93
C LEU A 366 -20.68 9.33 -3.53
N THR A 367 -21.55 8.68 -2.75
CA THR A 367 -21.19 8.21 -1.42
C THR A 367 -20.66 6.78 -1.48
N LEU A 368 -19.45 6.58 -0.98
CA LEU A 368 -18.88 5.26 -0.72
C LEU A 368 -19.00 4.94 0.77
N PHE A 369 -19.31 3.68 1.08
CA PHE A 369 -19.31 3.17 2.44
C PHE A 369 -18.06 2.32 2.66
N TRP A 370 -17.09 2.89 3.38
CA TRP A 370 -15.83 2.22 3.70
C TRP A 370 -16.01 1.27 4.89
N MET A 371 -15.66 0.01 4.68
CA MET A 371 -15.63 -1.02 5.71
C MET A 371 -14.18 -1.41 6.00
N PRO A 372 -13.80 -1.59 7.27
CA PRO A 372 -12.47 -2.11 7.60
C PRO A 372 -12.33 -3.55 7.07
N LEU A 373 -11.15 -3.85 6.53
CA LEU A 373 -10.78 -5.23 6.20
C LEU A 373 -10.44 -6.01 7.49
N PRO A 374 -10.54 -7.35 7.47
CA PRO A 374 -10.02 -8.17 8.57
C PRO A 374 -8.55 -7.86 8.84
N PRO A 375 -8.09 -7.96 10.11
CA PRO A 375 -6.73 -7.60 10.50
C PRO A 375 -5.68 -8.17 9.55
N LEU A 376 -4.85 -7.29 8.98
CA LEU A 376 -3.87 -7.69 7.98
C LEU A 376 -2.82 -8.62 8.62
N PRO A 377 -2.43 -9.72 7.96
CA PRO A 377 -1.51 -10.71 8.54
C PRO A 377 -0.05 -10.20 8.61
N VAL A 378 0.23 -9.08 7.94
CA VAL A 378 1.53 -8.45 7.73
C VAL A 378 1.33 -6.96 7.46
N ARG A 379 2.36 -6.14 7.69
CA ARG A 379 2.40 -4.72 7.29
C ARG A 379 3.16 -4.58 5.97
N GLU A 380 2.98 -3.46 5.27
CA GLU A 380 3.72 -3.12 4.04
C GLU A 380 3.68 -4.18 2.93
N SER A 381 2.61 -4.98 2.90
CA SER A 381 2.31 -5.88 1.79
C SER A 381 1.73 -5.12 0.61
N THR A 382 1.91 -5.66 -0.59
CA THR A 382 1.29 -5.14 -1.79
C THR A 382 -0.01 -5.89 -2.07
N ALA A 383 -1.09 -5.15 -2.31
CA ALA A 383 -2.38 -5.69 -2.70
C ALA A 383 -2.43 -5.96 -4.20
N ALA A 384 -3.01 -7.09 -4.59
CA ALA A 384 -3.27 -7.41 -5.99
C ALA A 384 -4.55 -8.24 -6.13
N THR A 385 -5.02 -8.36 -7.37
CA THR A 385 -6.14 -9.24 -7.70
C THR A 385 -5.60 -10.50 -8.34
N LEU A 386 -5.90 -11.65 -7.74
CA LEU A 386 -5.54 -12.96 -8.27
C LEU A 386 -6.74 -13.89 -8.20
N CYS A 387 -7.11 -14.46 -9.34
CA CYS A 387 -8.32 -15.26 -9.57
C CYS A 387 -9.60 -14.54 -9.10
N GLY A 388 -9.69 -13.23 -9.35
CA GLY A 388 -10.82 -12.40 -8.95
C GLY A 388 -10.95 -12.19 -7.44
N LYS A 389 -9.87 -12.43 -6.68
CA LYS A 389 -9.85 -12.32 -5.21
C LYS A 389 -8.68 -11.44 -4.77
N LEU A 390 -8.89 -10.76 -3.64
CA LEU A 390 -7.86 -9.95 -3.00
C LEU A 390 -6.74 -10.85 -2.46
N VAL A 391 -5.51 -10.53 -2.85
CA VAL A 391 -4.30 -11.14 -2.29
C VAL A 391 -3.35 -10.07 -1.75
N LEU A 392 -2.64 -10.43 -0.69
CA LEU A 392 -1.52 -9.67 -0.12
C LEU A 392 -0.23 -10.40 -0.38
N ILE A 393 0.74 -9.69 -0.93
CA ILE A 393 2.01 -10.24 -1.38
C ILE A 393 3.12 -9.67 -0.51
N GLY A 394 3.90 -10.57 0.11
CA GLY A 394 5.04 -10.19 0.93
C GLY A 394 4.63 -9.44 2.19
N GLY A 395 5.38 -8.39 2.52
CA GLY A 395 5.22 -7.58 3.72
C GLY A 395 6.27 -7.88 4.79
N ARG A 396 6.11 -7.28 5.96
CA ARG A 396 7.01 -7.44 7.10
C ARG A 396 6.28 -7.80 8.39
N ARG A 397 6.93 -8.60 9.24
CA ARG A 397 6.53 -8.89 10.62
C ARG A 397 7.57 -8.33 11.58
N GLY A 398 7.16 -7.63 12.64
CA GLY A 398 8.00 -7.20 13.76
C GLY A 398 9.39 -6.65 13.39
N GLY A 399 9.51 -5.33 13.24
CA GLY A 399 10.81 -4.65 13.26
C GLY A 399 11.67 -4.71 11.99
N SER A 400 11.78 -5.83 11.26
CA SER A 400 12.56 -5.88 10.00
C SER A 400 12.39 -7.13 9.12
N SER A 401 11.83 -8.24 9.62
CA SER A 401 11.80 -9.48 8.82
C SER A 401 10.78 -9.39 7.68
N SER A 402 11.30 -9.29 6.45
CA SER A 402 10.51 -9.46 5.25
C SER A 402 9.94 -10.88 5.21
N VAL A 403 8.74 -11.03 4.66
CA VAL A 403 8.12 -12.34 4.51
C VAL A 403 7.84 -12.62 3.04
N ASN A 404 7.86 -13.90 2.68
CA ASN A 404 7.57 -14.38 1.34
C ASN A 404 6.15 -14.92 1.08
N PRO A 405 5.23 -15.11 2.06
CA PRO A 405 3.90 -15.63 1.75
C PRO A 405 3.06 -14.72 0.86
N ILE A 406 2.16 -15.36 0.11
CA ILE A 406 1.02 -14.72 -0.55
C ILE A 406 -0.23 -15.16 0.23
N HIS A 407 -0.95 -14.21 0.81
CA HIS A 407 -2.19 -14.46 1.53
C HIS A 407 -3.38 -14.06 0.67
N LYS A 408 -4.45 -14.85 0.71
CA LYS A 408 -5.71 -14.59 0.04
C LYS A 408 -6.80 -14.36 1.08
N LEU A 409 -7.67 -13.39 0.84
CA LEU A 409 -8.87 -13.20 1.65
C LEU A 409 -9.95 -14.22 1.24
N VAL A 410 -10.34 -15.09 2.18
CA VAL A 410 -11.39 -16.10 2.01
C VAL A 410 -12.29 -16.03 3.23
N ASP A 411 -13.59 -15.75 3.01
CA ASP A 411 -14.62 -15.73 4.06
C ASP A 411 -14.22 -14.90 5.30
N GLY A 412 -13.64 -13.73 5.07
CA GLY A 412 -13.20 -12.82 6.13
C GLY A 412 -11.88 -13.20 6.83
N GLN A 413 -11.17 -14.22 6.33
CA GLN A 413 -9.91 -14.67 6.90
C GLN A 413 -8.77 -14.69 5.87
N TRP A 414 -7.57 -14.37 6.34
CA TRP A 414 -6.36 -14.39 5.52
C TRP A 414 -5.74 -15.78 5.51
N VAL A 415 -5.76 -16.44 4.35
CA VAL A 415 -5.23 -17.79 4.17
C VAL A 415 -3.99 -17.73 3.29
N LYS A 416 -2.88 -18.32 3.73
CA LYS A 416 -1.67 -18.47 2.90
C LYS A 416 -1.97 -19.43 1.74
N ILE A 417 -1.78 -18.95 0.51
CA ILE A 417 -1.99 -19.75 -0.71
C ILE A 417 -0.70 -20.14 -1.43
N SER A 418 0.40 -19.44 -1.16
CA SER A 418 1.71 -19.69 -1.74
C SER A 418 2.81 -18.95 -0.99
N SER A 419 4.06 -19.13 -1.42
CA SER A 419 5.24 -18.38 -1.00
C SER A 419 6.10 -18.05 -2.22
N MET A 420 6.58 -16.81 -2.28
CA MET A 420 7.65 -16.37 -3.17
C MET A 420 8.99 -17.04 -2.80
N THR A 421 9.96 -16.98 -3.70
CA THR A 421 11.32 -17.49 -3.46
C THR A 421 12.07 -16.68 -2.41
N SER A 422 11.83 -15.37 -2.38
CA SER A 422 12.47 -14.44 -1.43
C SER A 422 11.42 -13.63 -0.69
N GLY A 423 11.67 -13.39 0.60
CA GLY A 423 10.85 -12.47 1.39
C GLY A 423 11.01 -11.05 0.87
N ARG A 424 9.94 -10.28 0.82
CA ARG A 424 10.00 -8.89 0.35
C ARG A 424 8.86 -8.05 0.91
N TYR A 425 9.08 -6.76 1.13
CA TYR A 425 8.02 -5.80 1.43
C TYR A 425 8.13 -4.58 0.49
N CYS A 426 7.03 -3.81 0.37
CA CYS A 426 6.94 -2.66 -0.55
C CYS A 426 7.25 -2.98 -2.03
N CYS A 427 7.06 -4.22 -2.47
CA CYS A 427 7.27 -4.63 -3.85
C CYS A 427 6.22 -4.05 -4.80
N LEU A 428 6.53 -4.04 -6.10
CA LEU A 428 5.58 -3.66 -7.13
C LEU A 428 4.94 -4.91 -7.73
N VAL A 429 3.63 -4.87 -8.01
CA VAL A 429 2.88 -6.02 -8.50
C VAL A 429 1.98 -5.65 -9.66
N ALA A 430 2.08 -6.38 -10.76
CA ALA A 430 1.19 -6.28 -11.91
C ALA A 430 0.40 -7.60 -12.10
N SER A 431 -0.93 -7.52 -12.18
CA SER A 431 -1.80 -8.68 -12.43
C SER A 431 -2.00 -8.87 -13.93
N THR A 432 -1.10 -9.62 -14.57
CA THR A 432 -1.00 -9.73 -16.05
C THR A 432 -2.09 -10.59 -16.68
N SER A 433 -2.73 -11.47 -15.90
CA SER A 433 -3.94 -12.20 -16.30
C SER A 433 -4.70 -12.65 -15.04
N PRO A 434 -5.94 -13.18 -15.16
CA PRO A 434 -6.71 -13.56 -13.99
C PRO A 434 -6.01 -14.52 -13.03
N ASP A 435 -5.09 -15.37 -13.49
CA ASP A 435 -4.38 -16.39 -12.71
C ASP A 435 -2.88 -16.11 -12.55
N LYS A 436 -2.38 -14.97 -13.03
CA LYS A 436 -0.95 -14.64 -13.05
C LYS A 436 -0.66 -13.23 -12.54
N ILE A 437 0.38 -13.14 -11.72
CA ILE A 437 0.97 -11.87 -11.27
C ILE A 437 2.48 -11.86 -11.52
N ILE A 438 3.00 -10.67 -11.81
CA ILE A 438 4.44 -10.36 -11.83
C ILE A 438 4.76 -9.48 -10.63
N ILE A 439 5.76 -9.89 -9.86
CA ILE A 439 6.20 -9.25 -8.62
C ILE A 439 7.63 -8.78 -8.83
N VAL A 440 7.89 -7.50 -8.59
CA VAL A 440 9.18 -6.86 -8.90
C VAL A 440 9.71 -6.15 -7.66
N GLY A 441 10.98 -6.41 -7.37
CA GLY A 441 11.76 -5.67 -6.37
C GLY A 441 11.19 -5.75 -4.94
N GLY A 442 11.18 -4.63 -4.24
CA GLY A 442 10.92 -4.55 -2.80
C GLY A 442 12.19 -4.64 -1.95
N TYR A 443 12.00 -4.86 -0.65
CA TYR A 443 13.08 -4.93 0.34
C TYR A 443 13.08 -6.27 1.08
N ASP A 444 14.27 -6.85 1.30
CA ASP A 444 14.47 -8.01 2.18
C ASP A 444 15.51 -7.77 3.30
N GLU A 445 15.96 -6.53 3.43
CA GLU A 445 17.10 -5.93 4.17
C GLU A 445 17.91 -5.06 3.20
N PHE A 446 17.93 -5.47 1.92
CA PHE A 446 18.50 -4.72 0.81
C PHE A 446 17.45 -4.47 -0.27
N LEU A 447 17.75 -3.56 -1.19
CA LEU A 447 16.94 -3.37 -2.40
C LEU A 447 17.03 -4.61 -3.27
N LEU A 448 15.87 -5.20 -3.57
CA LEU A 448 15.76 -6.31 -4.49
C LEU A 448 15.64 -5.81 -5.93
N ASN A 449 16.35 -6.47 -6.83
CA ASN A 449 16.13 -6.39 -8.28
C ASN A 449 15.49 -7.67 -8.83
N SER A 450 15.10 -8.61 -7.97
CA SER A 450 14.53 -9.88 -8.39
C SER A 450 13.09 -9.73 -8.87
N VAL A 451 12.78 -10.45 -9.95
CA VAL A 451 11.44 -10.56 -10.54
C VAL A 451 10.93 -11.97 -10.29
N GLU A 452 9.69 -12.08 -9.82
CA GLU A 452 8.99 -13.35 -9.64
C GLU A 452 7.67 -13.36 -10.41
N GLU A 453 7.43 -14.43 -11.16
CA GLU A 453 6.14 -14.72 -11.80
C GLU A 453 5.42 -15.78 -10.97
N CYS A 454 4.24 -15.44 -10.43
CA CYS A 454 3.40 -16.39 -9.71
C CYS A 454 2.15 -16.72 -10.53
N VAL A 455 1.89 -18.02 -10.70
CA VAL A 455 0.76 -18.56 -11.48
C VAL A 455 -0.05 -19.51 -10.60
N VAL A 456 -1.37 -19.35 -10.58
CA VAL A 456 -2.29 -20.30 -9.95
C VAL A 456 -2.55 -21.46 -10.90
N VAL A 457 -2.20 -22.69 -10.48
CA VAL A 457 -2.37 -23.92 -11.26
C VAL A 457 -3.50 -24.78 -10.69
#